data_AF-A0A7S0Y5E1-F1
#
_entry.id   AF-A0A7S0Y5E1-F1
#
_cell.length_a   1.000
_cell.length_b   1.000
_cell.length_c   1.000
_cell.angle_alpha   90.00
_cell.angle_beta   90.00
_cell.angle_gamma   90.00
#
_symmetry.space_group_name_H-M   'P 1'
#
loop_
_entity.id
_entity.type
_entity.pdbx_description
1 polymer ?
#
loop_
_entity_poly.entity_id
_entity_poly.type
_entity_poly.pdbx_seq_one_letter_code
_entity_poly.pdbx_strand_id
1 'polypeptide(L)'
;VGLQSFGDLDDNRLVDGAAGDSLIFRRRANVPPDPASPQTKPKRLRFVLDVSGSMYRFNSNDRRLERCCQMAVMVMEALDGFGDKYSWSIAGHSGDGPVIPFVDYGKPPADRSERLKVIQKMWAHAQYCMSGDCTLEAAQAGVESVAEQEGDDYFVLLLSDANLRRYAISPEDLGDLLTGN
;
A
#
# COMPACT_ATOMS: atom_id res chain seq x y z
N VAL A 1 -5.91 -33.45 2.34
CA VAL A 1 -5.51 -32.04 2.51
C VAL A 1 -4.03 -32.03 2.82
N GLY A 2 -3.22 -31.35 2.01
CA GLY A 2 -1.76 -31.39 2.13
C GLY A 2 -1.28 -30.67 3.39
N LEU A 3 -0.36 -31.32 4.12
CA LEU A 3 0.36 -30.72 5.24
C LEU A 3 1.22 -29.56 4.74
N GLN A 4 1.15 -28.39 5.37
CA GLN A 4 1.94 -27.23 4.98
C GLN A 4 2.28 -26.33 6.17
N SER A 5 3.39 -25.59 6.04
CA SER A 5 3.94 -24.71 7.06
C SER A 5 3.48 -23.25 6.93
N PHE A 6 2.56 -22.96 6.01
CA PHE A 6 2.03 -21.61 5.75
C PHE A 6 0.54 -21.70 5.37
N GLY A 7 -0.25 -20.68 5.65
CA GLY A 7 -1.70 -20.66 5.38
C GLY A 7 -2.51 -20.15 6.57
N ASP A 8 -3.76 -20.56 6.67
CA ASP A 8 -4.59 -20.30 7.87
C ASP A 8 -4.37 -21.42 8.89
N LEU A 9 -4.37 -21.09 10.18
CA LEU A 9 -4.20 -22.08 11.24
C LEU A 9 -5.33 -23.11 11.16
N ASP A 10 -4.97 -24.40 11.19
CA ASP A 10 -5.94 -25.48 11.28
C ASP A 10 -6.36 -25.71 12.72
N ASP A 11 -7.58 -25.27 13.08
CA ASP A 11 -8.14 -25.47 14.42
C ASP A 11 -8.15 -26.95 14.84
N ASN A 12 -8.23 -27.89 13.90
CA ASN A 12 -8.19 -29.33 14.21
C ASN A 12 -6.77 -29.81 14.56
N ARG A 13 -5.74 -29.00 14.35
CA ARG A 13 -4.32 -29.31 14.63
C ARG A 13 -3.69 -28.38 15.67
N LEU A 14 -4.52 -27.66 16.43
CA LEU A 14 -4.07 -26.81 17.54
C LEU A 14 -3.24 -27.57 18.58
N VAL A 15 -3.66 -28.80 18.91
CA VAL A 15 -2.94 -29.67 19.85
C VAL A 15 -1.57 -30.07 19.30
N ASP A 16 -1.49 -30.39 18.01
CA ASP A 16 -0.23 -30.72 17.33
C ASP A 16 0.72 -29.52 17.29
N GLY A 17 0.18 -28.31 17.09
CA GLY A 17 0.94 -27.06 17.13
C GLY A 17 1.49 -26.76 18.52
N ALA A 18 0.69 -26.97 19.57
CA ALA A 18 1.13 -26.85 20.96
C ALA A 18 2.22 -27.88 21.32
N ALA A 19 2.22 -29.05 20.66
CA ALA A 19 3.25 -30.07 20.77
C ALA A 19 4.50 -29.81 19.90
N GLY A 20 4.51 -28.73 19.11
CA GLY A 20 5.66 -28.29 18.32
C GLY A 20 5.64 -28.66 16.84
N ASP A 21 4.53 -29.19 16.31
CA ASP A 21 4.40 -29.43 14.87
C ASP A 21 4.26 -28.11 14.10
N SER A 22 5.02 -27.96 13.02
CA SER A 22 5.00 -26.77 12.16
C SER A 22 4.03 -26.90 10.97
N LEU A 23 3.49 -28.10 10.73
CA LEU A 23 2.59 -28.41 9.62
C LEU A 23 1.10 -28.23 9.96
N ILE A 24 0.80 -27.19 10.74
CA ILE A 24 -0.53 -26.95 11.33
C ILE A 24 -1.38 -25.96 10.52
N PHE A 25 -1.01 -25.67 9.29
CA PHE A 25 -1.71 -24.70 8.45
C PHE A 25 -2.50 -25.38 7.33
N ARG A 26 -3.69 -24.86 7.03
CA ARG A 26 -4.52 -25.20 5.87
C ARG A 26 -4.39 -24.16 4.78
N ARG A 27 -4.60 -24.60 3.53
CA ARG A 27 -4.64 -23.68 2.39
C ARG A 27 -5.88 -22.80 2.55
N ARG A 28 -5.70 -21.48 2.47
CA ARG A 28 -6.82 -20.53 2.47
C ARG A 28 -7.87 -21.02 1.49
N ALA A 29 -9.04 -21.37 2.02
CA ALA A 29 -10.16 -21.71 1.18
C ALA A 29 -10.52 -20.44 0.40
N ASN A 30 -10.72 -20.58 -0.91
CA ASN A 30 -11.26 -19.50 -1.70
C ASN A 30 -12.75 -19.40 -1.31
N VAL A 31 -13.04 -18.63 -0.26
CA VAL A 31 -14.41 -18.40 0.19
C VAL A 31 -15.09 -17.65 -0.95
N PRO A 32 -16.15 -18.23 -1.57
CA PRO A 32 -16.89 -17.52 -2.58
C PRO A 32 -17.42 -16.20 -1.98
N PRO A 33 -17.51 -15.11 -2.77
CA PRO A 33 -18.06 -13.85 -2.29
C PRO A 33 -19.44 -14.08 -1.65
N ASP A 34 -19.78 -13.28 -0.64
CA ASP A 34 -21.13 -13.33 -0.06
C ASP A 34 -22.17 -13.28 -1.19
N PRO A 35 -23.03 -14.31 -1.34
CA PRO A 35 -24.05 -14.33 -2.37
C PRO A 35 -24.97 -13.10 -2.34
N ALA A 36 -25.11 -12.44 -1.18
CA ALA A 36 -25.90 -11.23 -1.02
C ALA A 36 -25.21 -9.96 -1.55
N SER A 37 -23.88 -9.96 -1.71
CA SER A 37 -23.10 -8.82 -2.20
C SER A 37 -21.93 -9.29 -3.09
N PRO A 38 -22.22 -9.88 -4.26
CA PRO A 38 -21.16 -10.28 -5.18
C PRO A 38 -20.40 -9.05 -5.68
N GLN A 39 -19.07 -9.14 -5.73
CA GLN A 39 -18.24 -8.11 -6.34
C GLN A 39 -18.52 -8.06 -7.86
N THR A 40 -18.91 -6.89 -8.35
CA THR A 40 -19.22 -6.64 -9.77
C THR A 40 -18.10 -5.92 -10.50
N LYS A 41 -17.34 -5.07 -9.79
CA LYS A 41 -16.21 -4.31 -10.34
C LYS A 41 -14.98 -4.44 -9.43
N PRO A 42 -13.76 -4.32 -9.97
CA PRO A 42 -12.57 -4.27 -9.14
C PRO A 42 -12.67 -3.17 -8.08
N LYS A 43 -12.33 -3.48 -6.82
CA LYS A 43 -12.17 -2.46 -5.78
C LYS A 43 -10.96 -1.60 -6.13
N ARG A 44 -11.06 -0.29 -5.94
CA ARG A 44 -10.03 0.66 -6.36
C ARG A 44 -9.16 1.05 -5.18
N LEU A 45 -7.84 0.87 -5.31
CA LEU A 45 -6.85 1.12 -4.26
C LEU A 45 -5.84 2.16 -4.73
N ARG A 46 -5.64 3.21 -3.94
CA ARG A 46 -4.61 4.23 -4.15
C ARG A 46 -3.63 4.22 -2.99
N PHE A 47 -2.39 3.79 -3.24
CA PHE A 47 -1.31 3.89 -2.27
C PHE A 47 -0.57 5.21 -2.48
N VAL A 48 -0.51 6.04 -1.44
CA VAL A 48 0.15 7.36 -1.43
C VAL A 48 1.29 7.30 -0.42
N LEU A 49 2.53 7.30 -0.91
CA LEU A 49 3.73 7.00 -0.12
C LEU A 49 4.60 8.22 0.10
N ASP A 50 5.00 8.49 1.35
CA ASP A 50 6.02 9.50 1.62
C ASP A 50 7.37 9.06 1.06
N VAL A 51 7.85 9.82 0.08
CA VAL A 51 9.18 9.69 -0.54
C VAL A 51 9.94 11.01 -0.41
N SER A 52 9.76 11.69 0.72
CA SER A 52 10.42 12.97 1.02
C SER A 52 11.88 12.81 1.41
N GLY A 53 12.61 13.94 1.39
CA GLY A 53 14.00 13.97 1.86
C GLY A 53 14.15 13.62 3.34
N SER A 54 13.09 13.78 4.14
CA SER A 54 13.07 13.30 5.54
C SER A 54 13.13 11.77 5.60
N MET A 55 12.39 11.10 4.70
CA MET A 55 12.39 9.65 4.57
C MET A 55 13.80 9.12 4.30
N TYR A 56 14.52 9.76 3.38
CA TYR A 56 15.90 9.42 3.07
C TYR A 56 16.88 9.77 4.21
N ARG A 57 16.83 11.01 4.72
CA ARG A 57 17.80 11.52 5.72
C ARG A 57 17.81 10.71 7.02
N PHE A 58 16.64 10.33 7.50
CA PHE A 58 16.51 9.57 8.75
C PHE A 58 16.59 8.06 8.55
N ASN A 59 16.70 7.60 7.29
CA ASN A 59 16.72 6.17 6.97
C ASN A 59 17.88 5.42 7.65
N SER A 60 19.03 6.06 7.87
CA SER A 60 20.15 5.44 8.60
C SER A 60 19.83 5.16 10.07
N ASN A 61 18.87 5.89 10.65
CA ASN A 61 18.53 5.81 12.07
C ASN A 61 17.35 4.87 12.30
N ASP A 62 16.28 5.04 11.52
CA ASP A 62 15.00 4.35 11.74
C ASP A 62 14.50 3.58 10.52
N ARG A 63 15.28 3.54 9.43
CA ARG A 63 14.98 2.73 8.24
C ARG A 63 13.61 3.06 7.61
N ARG A 64 13.08 4.27 7.79
CA ARG A 64 11.75 4.66 7.31
C ARG A 64 11.57 4.52 5.80
N LEU A 65 12.54 4.97 4.99
CA LEU A 65 12.48 4.82 3.52
C LEU A 65 12.60 3.35 3.13
N GLU A 66 13.49 2.60 3.78
CA GLU A 66 13.64 1.18 3.52
C GLU A 66 12.35 0.40 3.80
N ARG A 67 11.70 0.67 4.95
CA ARG A 67 10.40 0.06 5.29
C ARG A 67 9.30 0.47 4.33
N CYS A 68 9.29 1.72 3.87
CA CYS A 68 8.36 2.19 2.84
C CYS A 68 8.56 1.41 1.52
N CYS A 69 9.80 1.25 1.06
CA CYS A 69 10.12 0.43 -0.11
C CYS A 69 9.74 -1.05 0.08
N GLN A 70 9.99 -1.63 1.26
CA GLN A 70 9.56 -3.00 1.57
C GLN A 70 8.03 -3.14 1.53
N MET A 71 7.29 -2.14 2.01
CA MET A 71 5.83 -2.11 1.90
C MET A 71 5.37 -2.05 0.45
N ALA A 72 5.99 -1.21 -0.39
CA ALA A 72 5.69 -1.18 -1.82
C ALA A 72 5.94 -2.55 -2.49
N VAL A 73 7.02 -3.26 -2.13
CA VAL A 73 7.25 -4.64 -2.58
C VAL A 73 6.12 -5.57 -2.11
N MET A 74 5.74 -5.52 -0.84
CA MET A 74 4.62 -6.33 -0.32
C MET A 74 3.32 -6.07 -1.07
N VAL A 75 3.01 -4.82 -1.39
CA VAL A 75 1.81 -4.45 -2.18
C VAL A 75 1.89 -5.05 -3.59
N MET A 76 3.01 -4.86 -4.29
CA MET A 76 3.20 -5.37 -5.66
C MET A 76 3.11 -6.91 -5.71
N GLU A 77 3.65 -7.61 -4.72
CA GLU A 77 3.61 -9.08 -4.66
C GLU A 77 2.23 -9.60 -4.19
N ALA A 78 1.59 -8.93 -3.22
CA ALA A 78 0.30 -9.37 -2.67
C ALA A 78 -0.86 -9.19 -3.65
N LEU A 79 -0.77 -8.22 -4.56
CA LEU A 79 -1.80 -7.93 -5.56
C LEU A 79 -1.52 -8.60 -6.92
N ASP A 80 -0.38 -9.30 -7.06
CA ASP A 80 -0.05 -10.03 -8.28
C ASP A 80 -1.08 -11.15 -8.53
N GLY A 81 -1.61 -11.21 -9.74
CA GLY A 81 -2.67 -12.16 -10.11
C GLY A 81 -4.08 -11.85 -9.60
N PHE A 82 -4.32 -10.70 -8.95
CA PHE A 82 -5.64 -10.30 -8.44
C PHE A 82 -6.26 -9.09 -9.17
N GLY A 83 -5.89 -8.86 -10.44
CA GLY A 83 -6.35 -7.72 -11.24
C GLY A 83 -7.86 -7.71 -11.54
N ASP A 84 -8.52 -8.87 -11.45
CA ASP A 84 -9.98 -9.02 -11.54
C ASP A 84 -10.69 -8.49 -10.28
N LYS A 85 -10.01 -8.55 -9.11
CA LYS A 85 -10.55 -8.11 -7.82
C LYS A 85 -10.13 -6.70 -7.45
N TYR A 86 -8.94 -6.26 -7.85
CA TYR A 86 -8.37 -4.98 -7.44
C TYR A 86 -7.80 -4.21 -8.62
N SER A 87 -8.21 -2.95 -8.76
CA SER A 87 -7.54 -1.96 -9.60
C SER A 87 -6.74 -1.06 -8.67
N TRP A 88 -5.41 -1.02 -8.84
CA TRP A 88 -4.54 -0.34 -7.88
C TRP A 88 -3.46 0.49 -8.53
N SER A 89 -2.95 1.48 -7.78
CA SER A 89 -1.83 2.33 -8.20
C SER A 89 -0.97 2.74 -7.00
N ILE A 90 0.28 3.08 -7.26
CA ILE A 90 1.22 3.64 -6.27
C ILE A 90 1.70 5.00 -6.78
N ALA A 91 1.53 6.02 -5.96
CA ALA A 91 2.20 7.30 -6.12
C ALA A 91 2.89 7.71 -4.82
N GLY A 92 3.89 8.56 -4.93
CA GLY A 92 4.51 9.21 -3.80
C GLY A 92 4.14 10.67 -3.66
N HIS A 93 4.53 11.24 -2.52
CA HIS A 93 4.56 12.69 -2.28
C HIS A 93 5.90 13.08 -1.66
N SER A 94 6.34 14.30 -1.94
CA SER A 94 7.54 14.91 -1.36
C SER A 94 7.48 16.43 -1.48
N GLY A 95 8.56 17.13 -1.11
CA GLY A 95 8.68 18.57 -1.38
C GLY A 95 8.73 18.95 -2.86
N ASP A 96 8.83 17.98 -3.80
CA ASP A 96 8.71 18.26 -5.24
C ASP A 96 7.26 18.29 -5.72
N GLY A 97 6.32 17.76 -4.92
CA GLY A 97 4.90 17.81 -5.22
C GLY A 97 4.07 16.66 -4.65
N PRO A 98 2.74 16.76 -4.78
CA PRO A 98 1.78 15.84 -4.18
C PRO A 98 1.66 14.50 -4.90
N VAL A 99 2.09 14.41 -6.17
CA VAL A 99 1.91 13.20 -6.98
C VAL A 99 3.18 12.88 -7.77
N ILE A 100 3.91 11.88 -7.29
CA ILE A 100 5.06 11.27 -7.98
C ILE A 100 4.65 9.87 -8.44
N PRO A 101 4.41 9.64 -9.74
CA PRO A 101 3.88 8.37 -10.21
C PRO A 101 4.92 7.24 -10.13
N PHE A 102 4.55 6.10 -9.55
CA PHE A 102 5.40 4.90 -9.48
C PHE A 102 4.77 3.69 -10.18
N VAL A 103 3.48 3.44 -9.96
CA VAL A 103 2.69 2.40 -10.63
C VAL A 103 1.33 2.98 -11.00
N ASP A 104 0.97 2.94 -12.28
CA ASP A 104 -0.33 3.42 -12.77
C ASP A 104 -1.39 2.32 -12.66
N TYR A 105 -2.66 2.73 -12.55
CA TYR A 105 -3.79 1.81 -12.69
C TYR A 105 -3.72 1.03 -14.00
N GLY A 106 -3.98 -0.28 -13.93
CA GLY A 106 -3.95 -1.18 -15.08
C GLY A 106 -2.55 -1.47 -15.63
N LYS A 107 -1.48 -0.95 -15.01
CA LYS A 107 -0.09 -1.19 -15.40
C LYS A 107 0.77 -1.69 -14.21
N PRO A 108 0.36 -2.77 -13.52
CA PRO A 108 1.19 -3.35 -12.47
C PRO A 108 2.50 -3.89 -13.07
N PRO A 109 3.63 -3.81 -12.33
CA PRO A 109 4.90 -4.35 -12.80
C PRO A 109 4.84 -5.87 -12.94
N ALA A 110 5.18 -6.36 -14.13
CA ALA A 110 4.95 -7.74 -14.56
C ALA A 110 5.94 -8.73 -13.95
N ASP A 111 7.14 -8.27 -13.60
CA ASP A 111 8.20 -9.14 -13.10
C ASP A 111 9.06 -8.47 -12.01
N ARG A 112 9.99 -9.25 -11.46
CA ARG A 112 10.92 -8.80 -10.41
C ARG A 112 11.81 -7.63 -10.86
N SER A 113 12.14 -7.56 -12.15
CA SER A 113 12.97 -6.49 -12.71
C SER A 113 12.22 -5.17 -12.72
N GLU A 114 10.96 -5.18 -13.15
CA GLU A 114 10.09 -4.00 -13.14
C GLU A 114 9.79 -3.54 -11.70
N ARG A 115 9.53 -4.48 -10.79
CA ARG A 115 9.35 -4.17 -9.35
C ARG A 115 10.60 -3.52 -8.77
N LEU A 116 11.79 -4.04 -9.09
CA LEU A 116 13.04 -3.43 -8.66
C LEU A 116 13.21 -2.01 -9.20
N LYS A 117 12.84 -1.75 -10.46
CA LYS A 117 12.89 -0.39 -11.04
C LYS A 117 11.98 0.59 -10.30
N VAL A 118 10.79 0.14 -9.88
CA VAL A 118 9.89 0.96 -9.04
C VAL A 118 10.59 1.36 -7.75
N ILE A 119 11.20 0.41 -7.04
CA ILE A 119 11.90 0.67 -5.78
C ILE A 119 13.12 1.57 -5.97
N GLN A 120 13.91 1.34 -7.03
CA GLN A 120 15.04 2.21 -7.37
C GLN A 120 14.58 3.64 -7.66
N LYS A 121 13.46 3.82 -8.36
CA LYS A 121 12.86 5.13 -8.63
C LYS A 121 12.42 5.81 -7.34
N MET A 122 11.73 5.10 -6.43
CA MET A 122 11.32 5.63 -5.12
C MET A 122 12.53 6.09 -4.31
N TRP A 123 13.58 5.26 -4.24
CA TRP A 123 14.78 5.57 -3.48
C TRP A 123 15.55 6.76 -4.04
N ALA A 124 15.74 6.79 -5.37
CA ALA A 124 16.41 7.89 -6.05
C ALA A 124 15.63 9.20 -5.88
N HIS A 125 14.29 9.15 -5.97
CA HIS A 125 13.44 10.32 -5.76
C HIS A 125 13.64 10.91 -4.36
N ALA A 126 13.51 10.08 -3.31
CA ALA A 126 13.68 10.53 -1.94
C ALA A 126 15.09 11.09 -1.64
N GLN A 127 16.11 10.63 -2.36
CA GLN A 127 17.47 11.12 -2.23
C GLN A 127 17.66 12.54 -2.79
N TYR A 128 16.96 12.90 -3.85
CA TYR A 128 17.21 14.14 -4.61
C TYR A 128 16.08 15.15 -4.59
N CYS A 129 14.93 14.83 -3.99
CA CYS A 129 13.81 15.75 -3.94
C CYS A 129 14.07 16.98 -3.06
N MET A 130 13.34 18.05 -3.33
CA MET A 130 13.31 19.25 -2.50
C MET A 130 12.76 18.95 -1.09
N SER A 131 13.19 19.76 -0.12
CA SER A 131 12.61 19.72 1.22
C SER A 131 11.21 20.32 1.20
N GLY A 132 10.27 19.67 1.87
CA GLY A 132 8.89 20.09 1.95
C GLY A 132 7.99 18.89 2.20
N ASP A 133 6.71 19.16 2.36
CA ASP A 133 5.67 18.17 2.51
C ASP A 133 4.45 18.61 1.71
N CYS A 134 3.79 17.65 1.08
CA CYS A 134 2.55 17.85 0.36
C CYS A 134 1.53 16.78 0.79
N THR A 135 1.56 16.36 2.07
CA THR A 135 0.78 15.22 2.55
C THR A 135 -0.73 15.46 2.35
N LEU A 136 -1.23 16.66 2.62
CA LEU A 136 -2.65 16.98 2.45
C LEU A 136 -3.06 16.98 0.97
N GLU A 137 -2.30 17.68 0.13
CA GLU A 137 -2.55 17.76 -1.31
C GLU A 137 -2.43 16.38 -1.97
N ALA A 138 -1.50 15.54 -1.50
CA ALA A 138 -1.33 14.17 -1.97
C ALA A 138 -2.51 13.27 -1.58
N ALA A 139 -3.06 13.47 -0.38
CA ALA A 139 -4.23 12.74 0.09
C ALA A 139 -5.48 13.16 -0.70
N GLN A 140 -5.68 14.47 -0.95
CA GLN A 140 -6.75 14.97 -1.81
C GLN A 140 -6.63 14.42 -3.24
N ALA A 141 -5.44 14.53 -3.85
CA ALA A 141 -5.19 13.97 -5.18
C ALA A 141 -5.36 12.44 -5.21
N GLY A 142 -5.13 11.76 -4.09
CA GLY A 142 -5.41 10.35 -3.92
C GLY A 142 -6.90 10.02 -3.99
N VAL A 143 -7.73 10.81 -3.29
CA VAL A 143 -9.20 10.69 -3.31
C VAL A 143 -9.75 10.96 -4.70
N GLU A 144 -9.30 12.04 -5.35
CA GLU A 144 -9.71 12.37 -6.72
C GLU A 144 -9.34 11.24 -7.69
N SER A 145 -8.08 10.78 -7.65
CA SER A 145 -7.57 9.74 -8.56
C SER A 145 -8.24 8.37 -8.36
N VAL A 146 -8.55 7.97 -7.12
CA VAL A 146 -9.24 6.70 -6.89
C VAL A 146 -10.67 6.74 -7.43
N ALA A 147 -11.33 7.90 -7.38
CA ALA A 147 -12.71 8.10 -7.84
C ALA A 147 -12.85 8.34 -9.35
N GLU A 148 -11.76 8.52 -10.10
CA GLU A 148 -11.77 8.82 -11.56
C GLU A 148 -12.50 7.78 -12.42
N GLN A 149 -12.56 6.52 -12.01
CA GLN A 149 -13.33 5.50 -12.72
C GLN A 149 -14.07 4.62 -11.72
N GLU A 150 -15.09 3.93 -12.22
CA GLU A 150 -15.98 3.14 -11.37
C GLU A 150 -15.26 1.93 -10.73
N GLY A 151 -15.57 1.70 -9.46
CA GLY A 151 -15.24 0.51 -8.68
C GLY A 151 -16.34 0.24 -7.66
N ASP A 152 -16.37 -0.97 -7.12
CA ASP A 152 -17.35 -1.32 -6.08
C ASP A 152 -17.06 -0.61 -4.76
N ASP A 153 -15.78 -0.40 -4.46
CA ASP A 153 -15.29 0.34 -3.29
C ASP A 153 -14.03 1.12 -3.67
N TYR A 154 -13.74 2.16 -2.89
CA TYR A 154 -12.61 3.07 -3.09
C TYR A 154 -11.82 3.22 -1.81
N PHE A 155 -10.51 2.99 -1.88
CA PHE A 155 -9.62 3.11 -0.73
C PHE A 155 -8.39 3.94 -1.08
N VAL A 156 -8.08 4.90 -0.21
CA VAL A 156 -6.82 5.64 -0.24
C VAL A 156 -6.01 5.24 1.00
N LEU A 157 -4.80 4.75 0.78
CA LEU A 157 -3.86 4.38 1.83
C LEU A 157 -2.70 5.39 1.82
N LEU A 158 -2.75 6.34 2.74
CA LEU A 158 -1.74 7.38 2.90
C LEU A 158 -0.69 6.98 3.94
N LEU A 159 0.58 7.06 3.56
CA LEU A 159 1.72 6.91 4.44
C LEU A 159 2.50 8.23 4.50
N SER A 160 2.77 8.72 5.72
CA SER A 160 3.50 9.95 6.01
C SER A 160 4.52 9.70 7.13
N ASP A 161 5.63 10.43 7.14
CA ASP A 161 6.59 10.47 8.27
C ASP A 161 6.00 11.07 9.57
N ALA A 162 4.73 11.50 9.52
CA ALA A 162 3.93 12.03 10.62
C ALA A 162 4.44 13.34 11.22
N ASN A 163 5.31 14.08 10.52
CA ASN A 163 5.75 15.42 10.93
C ASN A 163 4.75 16.54 10.57
N LEU A 164 3.44 16.28 10.64
CA LEU A 164 2.38 17.21 10.24
C LEU A 164 2.52 18.62 10.86
N ARG A 165 2.86 18.70 12.16
CA ARG A 165 3.07 19.97 12.85
C ARG A 165 4.18 20.83 12.24
N ARG A 166 5.23 20.20 11.71
CA ARG A 166 6.37 20.90 11.11
C ARG A 166 5.98 21.58 9.79
N TYR A 167 4.95 21.05 9.14
CA TYR A 167 4.44 21.53 7.86
C TYR A 167 3.16 22.35 8.04
N ALA A 168 2.84 22.76 9.27
CA ALA A 168 1.64 23.51 9.63
C ALA A 168 0.31 22.82 9.26
N ILE A 169 0.33 21.49 9.13
CA ILE A 169 -0.87 20.68 8.92
C ILE A 169 -1.52 20.45 10.28
N SER A 170 -2.72 20.98 10.48
CA SER A 170 -3.48 20.73 11.69
C SER A 170 -4.19 19.37 11.64
N PRO A 171 -4.48 18.73 12.79
CA PRO A 171 -5.32 17.55 12.82
C PRO A 171 -6.73 17.79 12.26
N GLU A 172 -7.22 19.03 12.34
CA GLU A 172 -8.51 19.46 11.79
C GLU A 172 -8.49 19.40 10.27
N ASP A 173 -7.44 19.91 9.61
CA ASP A 173 -7.29 19.85 8.15
C ASP A 173 -7.29 18.40 7.63
N LEU A 174 -6.62 17.50 8.35
CA LEU A 174 -6.60 16.08 8.00
C LEU A 174 -7.97 15.43 8.29
N GLY A 175 -8.63 15.80 9.39
CA GLY A 175 -9.96 15.30 9.73
C GLY A 175 -11.01 15.71 8.70
N ASP A 176 -11.00 16.97 8.30
CA ASP A 176 -11.88 17.53 7.28
C ASP A 176 -11.64 16.85 5.94
N LEU A 177 -10.39 16.55 5.57
CA LEU A 177 -10.09 15.79 4.35
C LEU A 177 -10.61 14.34 4.42
N LEU A 178 -10.45 13.67 5.57
CA LEU A 178 -10.84 12.27 5.73
C LEU A 178 -12.35 12.07 5.87
N THR A 179 -13.07 13.10 6.33
CA THR A 179 -14.52 13.05 6.55
C THR A 179 -15.33 13.90 5.59
N GLY A 180 -14.67 14.77 4.82
CA GLY A 180 -15.24 15.65 3.82
C GLY A 180 -15.63 14.88 2.57
N ASN A 181 -16.81 14.24 2.63
CA ASN A 181 -17.60 13.84 1.48
C ASN A 181 -18.99 14.43 1.60
#